data_AF-A0A2J7ZA65-F1
#
_entry.id   AF-A0A2J7ZA65-F1
#
_cell.length_a   1.000
_cell.length_b   1.000
_cell.length_c   1.000
_cell.angle_alpha   90.00
_cell.angle_beta   90.00
_cell.angle_gamma   90.00
#
_symmetry.space_group_name_H-M   'P 1'
#
loop_
_entity.id
_entity.type
_entity.pdbx_description
1 polymer ?
#
loop_
_entity_poly.entity_id
_entity_poly.type
_entity_poly.pdbx_seq_one_letter_code
_entity_poly.pdbx_strand_id
1 'polypeptide(L)'
;MHIQQVFDAAWTEGLSLPLGEAKAASQTVALIDGMDFHRQSDKDAVAHAYQERQRTRVYESLNVRSDGWFSTVTLRLTAIMRHQVICTAYESHAGDRNLGAHDDEWLGVITQMRGAKRWLVWPETTGAPEEIVTRVGDVLILPQGVKHEVSTPDSPGYSVHLVFAITDELV
;
A
#
# COMPACT_ATOMS: atom_id res chain seq x y z
N MET A 1 13.51 0.25 7.73
CA MET A 1 13.79 -1.01 8.46
C MET A 1 12.88 -2.10 7.93
N HIS A 2 13.44 -3.21 7.41
CA HIS A 2 12.69 -4.38 6.95
C HIS A 2 12.71 -5.47 8.02
N ILE A 3 11.55 -5.87 8.51
CA ILE A 3 11.38 -6.96 9.47
C ILE A 3 10.69 -8.10 8.73
N GLN A 4 11.38 -9.23 8.61
CA GLN A 4 10.91 -10.37 7.84
C GLN A 4 10.03 -11.26 8.70
N GLN A 5 8.96 -11.81 8.09
CA GLN A 5 8.11 -12.85 8.67
C GLN A 5 7.59 -12.48 10.07
N VAL A 6 7.17 -11.23 10.25
CA VAL A 6 6.52 -10.76 11.49
C VAL A 6 5.21 -11.50 11.71
N PHE A 7 4.47 -11.73 10.62
CA PHE A 7 3.25 -12.50 10.62
C PHE A 7 3.43 -13.79 9.82
N ASP A 8 2.72 -14.84 10.24
CA ASP A 8 2.67 -16.09 9.47
C ASP A 8 2.09 -15.83 8.07
N ALA A 9 2.79 -16.31 7.04
CA ALA A 9 2.44 -16.00 5.66
C ALA A 9 1.08 -16.59 5.24
N ALA A 10 0.80 -17.84 5.60
CA ALA A 10 -0.44 -18.52 5.23
C ALA A 10 -1.65 -17.86 5.91
N TRP A 11 -1.51 -17.50 7.19
CA TRP A 11 -2.50 -16.73 7.90
C TRP A 11 -2.74 -15.36 7.27
N THR A 12 -1.65 -14.65 6.93
CA THR A 12 -1.70 -13.31 6.34
C THR A 12 -2.41 -13.31 4.98
N GLU A 13 -2.09 -14.27 4.10
CA GLU A 13 -2.74 -14.42 2.80
C GLU A 13 -4.25 -14.73 2.91
N GLY A 14 -4.64 -15.46 3.96
CA GLY A 14 -6.03 -15.80 4.26
C GLY A 14 -6.88 -14.63 4.78
N LEU A 15 -6.27 -13.50 5.15
CA LEU A 15 -7.01 -12.34 5.62
C LEU A 15 -7.83 -11.71 4.49
N SER A 16 -9.10 -11.45 4.81
CA SER A 16 -10.01 -10.75 3.89
C SER A 16 -9.61 -9.27 3.77
N LEU A 17 -9.59 -8.77 2.54
CA LEU A 17 -9.30 -7.38 2.19
C LEU A 17 -10.39 -6.84 1.25
N PRO A 18 -10.81 -5.57 1.39
CA PRO A 18 -11.89 -4.97 0.59
C PRO A 18 -11.35 -4.50 -0.77
N LEU A 19 -10.89 -5.45 -1.58
CA LEU A 19 -10.26 -5.21 -2.89
C LEU A 19 -11.11 -5.81 -4.01
N GLY A 20 -10.97 -5.30 -5.23
CA GLY A 20 -11.69 -5.79 -6.41
C GLY A 20 -13.19 -5.94 -6.13
N GLU A 21 -13.73 -7.14 -6.32
CA GLU A 21 -15.14 -7.44 -6.05
C GLU A 21 -15.56 -7.31 -4.59
N ALA A 22 -14.64 -7.49 -3.64
CA ALA A 22 -14.92 -7.34 -2.21
C ALA A 22 -14.96 -5.88 -1.76
N LYS A 23 -14.59 -4.92 -2.63
CA LYS A 23 -14.64 -3.49 -2.29
C LYS A 23 -16.09 -3.03 -2.09
N ALA A 24 -16.32 -2.07 -1.20
CA ALA A 24 -17.64 -1.46 -1.05
C ALA A 24 -17.97 -0.53 -2.22
N ALA A 25 -19.27 -0.30 -2.46
CA ALA A 25 -19.73 0.59 -3.53
C ALA A 25 -19.23 2.04 -3.36
N SER A 26 -19.20 2.54 -2.11
CA SER A 26 -18.72 3.88 -1.79
C SER A 26 -17.19 3.99 -1.73
N GLN A 27 -16.46 2.87 -1.77
CA GLN A 27 -15.01 2.87 -1.62
C GLN A 27 -14.34 3.37 -2.90
N THR A 28 -13.62 4.47 -2.76
CA THR A 28 -12.82 5.07 -3.82
C THR A 28 -11.56 4.26 -4.08
N VAL A 29 -11.25 4.08 -5.36
CA VAL A 29 -10.00 3.51 -5.84
C VAL A 29 -9.31 4.55 -6.72
N ALA A 30 -8.07 4.89 -6.40
CA ALA A 30 -7.23 5.70 -7.27
C ALA A 30 -6.37 4.80 -8.17
N LEU A 31 -6.36 5.06 -9.47
CA LEU A 31 -5.45 4.45 -10.44
C LEU A 31 -4.26 5.39 -10.65
N ILE A 32 -3.06 4.93 -10.28
CA ILE A 32 -1.82 5.72 -10.37
C ILE A 32 -1.33 5.80 -11.82
N ASP A 33 -1.03 7.01 -12.30
CA ASP A 33 -0.37 7.22 -13.58
C ASP A 33 0.73 8.28 -13.45
N GLY A 34 1.91 7.87 -12.97
CA GLY A 34 2.92 8.83 -12.51
C GLY A 34 2.39 9.59 -11.30
N MET A 35 2.51 10.92 -11.30
CA MET A 35 2.03 11.79 -10.21
C MET A 35 0.51 12.04 -10.26
N ASP A 36 -0.20 11.55 -11.27
CA ASP A 36 -1.64 11.72 -11.43
C ASP A 36 -2.42 10.56 -10.81
N PHE A 37 -3.52 10.89 -10.12
CA PHE A 37 -4.38 9.93 -9.43
C PHE A 37 -5.81 9.99 -9.99
N HIS A 38 -6.19 8.97 -10.76
CA HIS A 38 -7.54 8.87 -11.33
C HIS A 38 -8.46 8.11 -10.39
N ARG A 39 -9.33 8.84 -9.67
CA ARG A 39 -10.22 8.27 -8.66
C ARG A 39 -11.56 7.86 -9.25
N GLN A 40 -12.01 6.65 -8.91
CA GLN A 40 -13.30 6.11 -9.27
C GLN A 40 -13.85 5.30 -8.10
N SER A 41 -15.16 5.40 -7.84
CA SER A 41 -15.83 4.58 -6.84
C SER A 41 -16.70 3.49 -7.48
N ASP A 42 -17.12 3.65 -8.72
CA ASP A 42 -17.86 2.61 -9.44
C ASP A 42 -16.94 1.44 -9.83
N LYS A 43 -17.38 0.20 -9.60
CA LYS A 43 -16.56 -1.01 -9.82
C LYS A 43 -16.25 -1.23 -11.29
N ASP A 44 -17.26 -1.06 -12.14
CA ASP A 44 -17.14 -1.32 -13.57
C ASP A 44 -16.25 -0.25 -14.22
N ALA A 45 -16.38 1.01 -13.79
CA ALA A 45 -15.50 2.09 -14.23
C ALA A 45 -14.03 1.85 -13.83
N VAL A 46 -13.76 1.36 -12.61
CA VAL A 46 -12.41 0.98 -12.19
C VAL A 46 -11.86 -0.15 -13.05
N ALA A 47 -12.65 -1.21 -13.26
CA ALA A 47 -12.23 -2.38 -14.04
C ALA A 47 -11.94 -2.01 -15.49
N HIS A 48 -12.82 -1.22 -16.11
CA HIS A 48 -12.65 -0.75 -17.48
C HIS A 48 -11.40 0.11 -17.63
N ALA A 49 -11.23 1.11 -16.77
CA ALA A 49 -10.05 1.97 -16.80
C ALA A 49 -8.75 1.17 -16.57
N TYR A 50 -8.75 0.17 -15.69
CA TYR A 50 -7.59 -0.70 -15.48
C TYR A 50 -7.26 -1.55 -16.72
N GLN A 51 -8.27 -2.07 -17.42
CA GLN A 51 -8.07 -2.83 -18.66
C GLN A 51 -7.50 -1.97 -19.79
N GLU A 52 -7.97 -0.73 -19.94
CA GLU A 52 -7.44 0.21 -20.94
C GLU A 52 -5.98 0.56 -20.67
N ARG A 53 -5.62 0.71 -19.40
CA ARG A 53 -4.28 1.09 -18.98
C ARG A 53 -3.98 0.53 -17.60
N GLN A 54 -3.16 -0.52 -17.58
CA GLN A 54 -2.73 -1.21 -16.38
C GLN A 54 -1.90 -0.30 -15.46
N ARG A 55 -2.37 -0.16 -14.22
CA ARG A 55 -1.94 0.83 -13.23
C ARG A 55 -2.11 0.28 -11.83
N THR A 56 -1.23 0.66 -10.91
CA THR A 56 -1.41 0.35 -9.49
C THR A 56 -2.75 0.92 -9.01
N ARG A 57 -3.54 0.08 -8.34
CA ARG A 57 -4.82 0.44 -7.72
C ARG A 57 -4.60 0.73 -6.25
N VAL A 58 -5.05 1.90 -5.82
CA VAL A 58 -4.94 2.38 -4.44
C VAL A 58 -6.33 2.44 -3.85
N TYR A 59 -6.60 1.61 -2.85
CA TYR A 59 -7.86 1.58 -2.14
C TYR A 59 -7.72 2.50 -0.92
N GLU A 60 -8.20 3.73 -1.08
CA GLU A 60 -7.97 4.83 -0.15
C GLU A 60 -8.84 4.70 1.10
N SER A 61 -8.33 5.23 2.23
CA SER A 61 -9.06 5.44 3.48
C SER A 61 -9.78 4.19 4.01
N LEU A 62 -9.14 3.03 3.97
CA LEU A 62 -9.70 1.80 4.55
C LEU A 62 -10.01 1.96 6.04
N ASN A 63 -9.23 2.79 6.73
CA ASN A 63 -9.41 3.08 8.16
C ASN A 63 -10.77 3.70 8.52
N VAL A 64 -11.46 4.39 7.61
CA VAL A 64 -12.78 4.99 7.94
C VAL A 64 -13.92 3.99 7.87
N ARG A 65 -13.67 2.78 7.36
CA ARG A 65 -14.66 1.71 7.34
C ARG A 65 -14.78 1.11 8.74
N SER A 66 -15.94 0.64 9.14
CA SER A 66 -16.14 -0.02 10.44
C SER A 66 -16.32 -1.53 10.33
N ASP A 67 -16.02 -2.12 9.16
CA ASP A 67 -16.40 -3.49 8.79
C ASP A 67 -15.22 -4.45 8.58
N GLY A 68 -14.00 -4.03 8.93
CA GLY A 68 -12.80 -4.85 8.73
C GLY A 68 -11.79 -4.74 9.87
N TRP A 69 -10.94 -5.76 9.96
CA TRP A 69 -9.88 -5.85 10.97
C TRP A 69 -8.86 -4.71 10.84
N PHE A 70 -8.62 -4.22 9.62
CA PHE A 70 -7.70 -3.12 9.34
C PHE A 70 -8.10 -1.83 10.09
N SER A 71 -9.39 -1.57 10.25
CA SER A 71 -9.88 -0.41 11.01
C SER A 71 -9.60 -0.54 12.51
N THR A 72 -9.77 -1.74 13.07
CA THR A 72 -9.40 -2.03 14.47
C THR A 72 -7.90 -1.86 14.68
N VAL A 73 -7.07 -2.34 13.75
CA VAL A 73 -5.61 -2.15 13.79
C VAL A 73 -5.27 -0.66 13.71
N THR A 74 -5.87 0.09 12.79
CA THR A 74 -5.67 1.53 12.67
C THR A 74 -6.04 2.28 13.95
N LEU A 75 -7.20 1.99 14.55
CA LEU A 75 -7.61 2.59 15.83
C LEU A 75 -6.61 2.26 16.94
N ARG A 76 -6.13 1.02 17.00
CA ARG A 76 -5.14 0.61 18.01
C ARG A 76 -3.80 1.29 17.82
N LEU A 77 -3.31 1.38 16.58
CA LEU A 77 -2.08 2.09 16.25
C LEU A 77 -2.22 3.59 16.56
N THR A 78 -3.34 4.21 16.21
CA THR A 78 -3.66 5.60 16.56
C THR A 78 -3.53 5.82 18.08
N ALA A 79 -4.11 4.93 18.89
CA ALA A 79 -4.05 5.04 20.34
C ALA A 79 -2.63 4.88 20.91
N ILE A 80 -1.82 3.99 20.33
CA ILE A 80 -0.44 3.73 20.77
C ILE A 80 0.48 4.88 20.34
N MET A 81 0.41 5.26 19.06
CA MET A 81 1.27 6.27 18.47
C MET A 81 0.88 7.68 18.91
N ARG A 82 -0.37 7.89 19.33
CA ARG A 82 -0.96 9.21 19.63
C ARG A 82 -0.92 10.18 18.45
N HIS A 83 -0.96 9.63 17.25
CA HIS A 83 -0.96 10.34 15.97
C HIS A 83 -2.06 9.74 15.10
N GLN A 84 -2.54 10.49 14.11
CA GLN A 84 -3.50 9.96 13.16
C GLN A 84 -2.86 8.84 12.35
N VAL A 85 -3.61 7.76 12.14
CA VAL A 85 -3.19 6.65 11.27
C VAL A 85 -4.21 6.47 10.16
N ILE A 86 -3.74 6.53 8.92
CA ILE A 86 -4.54 6.27 7.71
C ILE A 86 -4.13 4.92 7.15
N CYS A 87 -5.11 4.08 6.80
CA CYS A 87 -4.85 2.78 6.20
C CYS A 87 -5.24 2.79 4.72
N THR A 88 -4.30 2.43 3.87
CA THR A 88 -4.49 2.36 2.43
C THR A 88 -3.98 1.01 1.93
N ALA A 89 -4.69 0.37 1.00
CA ALA A 89 -4.18 -0.81 0.31
C ALA A 89 -3.70 -0.46 -1.09
N TYR A 90 -2.58 -1.04 -1.48
CA TYR A 90 -2.04 -0.93 -2.83
C TYR A 90 -2.06 -2.32 -3.47
N GLU A 91 -2.68 -2.43 -4.63
CA GLU A 91 -2.73 -3.63 -5.44
C GLU A 91 -2.08 -3.36 -6.79
N SER A 92 -1.13 -4.20 -7.17
CA SER A 92 -0.38 -4.02 -8.42
C SER A 92 0.11 -5.34 -8.99
N HIS A 93 0.19 -5.40 -10.31
CA HIS A 93 0.81 -6.48 -11.09
C HIS A 93 2.18 -6.05 -11.64
N ALA A 94 2.97 -7.03 -12.11
CA ALA A 94 4.20 -6.74 -12.84
C ALA A 94 3.87 -5.95 -14.12
N GLY A 95 4.68 -4.92 -14.40
CA GLY A 95 4.47 -4.01 -15.54
C GLY A 95 3.43 -2.90 -15.31
N ASP A 96 2.67 -2.92 -14.20
CA ASP A 96 1.76 -1.83 -13.87
C ASP A 96 2.52 -0.49 -13.77
N ARG A 97 1.92 0.57 -14.31
CA ARG A 97 2.40 1.93 -14.09
C ARG A 97 2.25 2.29 -12.61
N ASN A 98 3.21 3.08 -12.13
CA ASN A 98 3.33 3.47 -10.73
C ASN A 98 3.79 4.94 -10.62
N LEU A 99 3.99 5.40 -9.39
CA LEU A 99 4.29 6.79 -9.05
C LEU A 99 5.72 7.21 -9.44
N GLY A 100 6.62 6.24 -9.63
CA GLY A 100 8.06 6.49 -9.73
C GLY A 100 8.68 6.81 -8.38
N ALA A 101 9.91 7.32 -8.40
CA ALA A 101 10.64 7.66 -7.18
C ALA A 101 10.10 8.94 -6.52
N HIS A 102 9.71 8.86 -5.25
CA HIS A 102 9.11 9.94 -4.47
C HIS A 102 9.49 9.79 -2.98
N ASP A 103 9.15 10.79 -2.18
CA ASP A 103 9.15 10.70 -0.71
C ASP A 103 7.73 11.00 -0.20
N ASP A 104 7.47 10.58 1.03
CA ASP A 104 6.19 10.79 1.71
C ASP A 104 6.37 11.69 2.92
N GLU A 105 5.33 12.46 3.22
CA GLU A 105 5.26 13.34 4.40
C GLU A 105 4.81 12.61 5.68
N TRP A 106 4.74 11.27 5.66
CA TRP A 106 4.28 10.45 6.78
C TRP A 106 5.23 9.29 7.07
N LEU A 107 5.17 8.77 8.30
CA LEU A 107 5.87 7.54 8.68
C LEU A 107 5.05 6.33 8.21
N GLY A 108 5.64 5.50 7.36
CA GLY A 108 4.99 4.31 6.80
C GLY A 108 5.24 3.05 7.61
N VAL A 109 4.17 2.39 8.06
CA VAL A 109 4.21 0.98 8.50
C VAL A 109 3.54 0.12 7.43
N ILE A 110 4.35 -0.58 6.65
CA ILE A 110 3.92 -1.25 5.42
C ILE A 110 3.92 -2.75 5.66
N THR A 111 2.75 -3.39 5.54
CA THR A 111 2.61 -4.84 5.73
C THR A 111 2.29 -5.51 4.40
N GLN A 112 3.14 -6.45 3.98
CA GLN A 112 2.92 -7.18 2.74
C GLN A 112 1.89 -8.29 2.96
N MET A 113 0.75 -8.20 2.25
CA MET A 113 -0.39 -9.07 2.44
C MET A 113 -0.44 -10.23 1.45
N ARG A 114 -0.04 -9.99 0.19
CA ARG A 114 -0.05 -10.99 -0.90
C ARG A 114 1.12 -10.78 -1.84
N GLY A 115 1.70 -11.86 -2.35
CA GLY A 115 2.77 -11.80 -3.33
C GLY A 115 4.03 -11.08 -2.82
N ALA A 116 4.62 -10.23 -3.65
CA ALA A 116 5.86 -9.51 -3.29
C ALA A 116 5.91 -8.09 -3.83
N LYS A 117 6.67 -7.21 -3.18
CA LYS A 117 6.96 -5.86 -3.68
C LYS A 117 8.46 -5.60 -3.61
N ARG A 118 9.02 -5.00 -4.66
CA ARG A 118 10.39 -4.52 -4.70
C ARG A 118 10.39 -3.03 -4.38
N TRP A 119 11.28 -2.64 -3.48
CA TRP A 119 11.48 -1.29 -2.99
C TRP A 119 12.92 -0.91 -3.27
N LEU A 120 13.12 0.22 -3.93
CA LEU A 120 14.39 0.93 -3.91
C LEU A 120 14.25 2.04 -2.89
N VAL A 121 15.09 2.06 -1.86
CA VAL A 121 15.04 3.04 -0.77
C VAL A 121 16.36 3.79 -0.75
N TRP A 122 16.32 5.11 -0.63
CA TRP A 122 17.51 5.95 -0.55
C TRP A 122 17.65 6.50 0.88
N PRO A 123 18.40 5.83 1.78
CA PRO A 123 18.60 6.33 3.14
C PRO A 123 19.33 7.68 3.18
N GLU A 124 20.19 7.91 2.18
CA GLU A 124 20.92 9.15 1.97
C GLU A 124 20.52 9.78 0.63
N THR A 125 20.28 11.10 0.60
CA THR A 125 19.78 11.84 -0.58
C THR A 125 20.63 11.64 -1.84
N THR A 126 21.96 11.48 -1.67
CA THR A 126 22.92 11.34 -2.77
C THR A 126 23.50 9.92 -2.88
N GLY A 127 23.01 8.97 -2.08
CA GLY A 127 23.49 7.60 -2.05
C GLY A 127 22.92 6.72 -3.17
N ALA A 128 23.46 5.51 -3.30
CA ALA A 128 22.82 4.46 -4.09
C ALA A 128 21.59 3.92 -3.34
N PRO A 129 20.52 3.51 -4.04
CA PRO A 129 19.40 2.88 -3.37
C PRO A 129 19.77 1.52 -2.80
N GLU A 130 19.23 1.22 -1.63
CA GLU A 130 19.13 -0.13 -1.09
C GLU A 130 17.91 -0.81 -1.69
N GLU A 131 18.11 -2.02 -2.20
CA GLU A 131 17.01 -2.85 -2.70
C GLU A 131 16.46 -3.74 -1.57
N ILE A 132 15.15 -3.66 -1.36
CA ILE A 132 14.41 -4.46 -0.40
C ILE A 132 13.28 -5.16 -1.14
N VAL A 133 13.06 -6.45 -0.86
CA VAL A 133 11.90 -7.19 -1.37
C VAL A 133 11.06 -7.64 -0.20
N THR A 134 9.85 -7.08 -0.08
CA THR A 134 8.87 -7.53 0.93
C THR A 134 8.09 -8.72 0.38
N ARG A 135 7.95 -9.75 1.20
CA ARG A 135 7.12 -10.93 0.94
C ARG A 135 6.01 -11.01 1.98
N VAL A 136 5.00 -11.82 1.71
CA VAL A 136 3.86 -12.01 2.62
C VAL A 136 4.33 -12.23 4.06
N GLY A 137 3.75 -11.47 4.98
CA GLY A 137 4.06 -11.50 6.41
C GLY A 137 5.21 -10.58 6.82
N ASP A 138 5.93 -9.98 5.88
CA ASP A 138 6.95 -8.98 6.16
C ASP A 138 6.33 -7.62 6.48
N VAL A 139 7.06 -6.85 7.30
CA VAL A 139 6.78 -5.45 7.59
C VAL A 139 7.97 -4.59 7.18
N LEU A 140 7.71 -3.53 6.40
CA LEU A 140 8.68 -2.48 6.11
C LEU A 140 8.27 -1.21 6.84
N ILE A 141 9.16 -0.69 7.68
CA ILE A 141 9.04 0.64 8.28
C ILE A 141 9.83 1.62 7.42
N LEU A 142 9.12 2.55 6.80
CA LEU A 142 9.67 3.59 5.94
C LEU A 142 9.58 4.95 6.65
N PRO A 143 10.71 5.54 7.08
CA PRO A 143 10.70 6.83 7.74
C PRO A 143 10.18 7.95 6.82
N GLN A 144 9.54 8.95 7.41
CA GLN A 144 9.10 10.17 6.73
C GLN A 144 10.27 10.83 5.99
N GLY A 145 10.00 11.34 4.78
CA GLY A 145 10.98 12.04 3.94
C GLY A 145 12.04 11.16 3.29
N VAL A 146 11.97 9.84 3.47
CA VAL A 146 12.90 8.90 2.81
C VAL A 146 12.41 8.63 1.40
N LYS A 147 13.23 9.03 0.42
CA LYS A 147 12.96 8.77 -0.99
C LYS A 147 12.94 7.27 -1.26
N HIS A 148 11.97 6.83 -2.03
CA HIS A 148 11.80 5.44 -2.42
C HIS A 148 11.06 5.31 -3.75
N GLU A 149 11.20 4.14 -4.38
CA GLU A 149 10.51 3.76 -5.62
C GLU A 149 10.07 2.31 -5.48
N VAL A 150 8.90 1.98 -6.03
CA VAL A 150 8.31 0.66 -5.85
C VAL A 150 7.89 0.03 -7.16
N SER A 151 8.16 -1.26 -7.30
CA SER A 151 7.69 -2.05 -8.43
C SER A 151 7.21 -3.44 -7.98
N THR A 152 6.38 -4.05 -8.80
CA THR A 152 5.97 -5.45 -8.61
C THR A 152 6.93 -6.34 -9.39
N PRO A 153 7.65 -7.27 -8.75
CA PRO A 153 8.53 -8.21 -9.46
C PRO A 153 7.75 -9.11 -10.41
N ASP A 154 8.39 -9.56 -11.50
CA ASP A 154 7.80 -10.48 -12.50
C ASP A 154 7.35 -11.82 -11.89
N SER A 155 8.02 -12.27 -10.84
CA SER A 155 7.63 -13.43 -10.05
C SER A 155 7.50 -13.03 -8.57
N PRO A 156 6.31 -13.11 -7.97
CA PRO A 156 5.09 -13.78 -8.47
C PRO A 156 4.21 -12.94 -9.43
N GLY A 157 4.63 -11.74 -9.84
CA GLY A 157 3.87 -10.92 -10.78
C GLY A 157 2.69 -10.18 -10.15
N TYR A 158 2.53 -10.26 -8.83
CA TYR A 158 1.43 -9.66 -8.09
C TYR A 158 1.86 -9.21 -6.70
N SER A 159 1.24 -8.13 -6.22
CA SER A 159 1.50 -7.54 -4.91
C SER A 159 0.24 -6.93 -4.33
N VAL A 160 -0.01 -7.22 -3.05
CA VAL A 160 -0.90 -6.42 -2.21
C VAL A 160 -0.19 -6.10 -0.91
N HIS A 161 -0.15 -4.82 -0.54
CA HIS A 161 0.32 -4.39 0.77
C HIS A 161 -0.63 -3.36 1.38
N LEU A 162 -0.66 -3.31 2.70
CA LEU A 162 -1.29 -2.24 3.47
C LEU A 162 -0.22 -1.25 3.90
N VAL A 163 -0.51 0.03 3.74
CA VAL A 163 0.25 1.12 4.34
C VAL A 163 -0.58 1.68 5.48
N PHE A 164 -0.02 1.65 6.69
CA PHE A 164 -0.50 2.44 7.81
C PHE A 164 0.37 3.69 7.92
N ALA A 165 -0.11 4.78 7.32
CA ALA A 165 0.56 6.08 7.32
C ALA A 165 0.27 6.79 8.65
N ILE A 166 1.32 7.05 9.42
CA ILE A 166 1.26 7.77 10.70
C ILE A 166 1.61 9.23 10.41
N THR A 167 0.67 10.13 10.65
CA THR A 167 0.77 11.55 10.28
C THR A 167 0.24 12.48 11.37
N ASP A 168 0.74 13.72 11.36
CA ASP A 168 0.24 14.86 12.14
C ASP A 168 -0.90 15.61 11.45
N GLU A 169 -1.11 15.36 10.16
CA GLU A 169 -2.17 16.02 9.39
C GLU A 169 -3.56 15.62 9.89
N LEU A 170 -4.34 16.62 10.28
CA LEU A 170 -5.77 16.48 10.52
C LEU A 170 -6.48 16.47 9.16
N VAL A 171 -7.16 15.36 8.85
CA VAL A 171 -8.04 15.25 7.66
C VAL A 171 -9.33 16.04 7.87
#